data_AF-A0A7W0KS67-F1
#
_entry.id   AF-A0A7W0KS67-F1
#
_cell.length_a   1.000
_cell.length_b   1.000
_cell.length_c   1.000
_cell.angle_alpha   90.00
_cell.angle_beta   90.00
_cell.angle_gamma   90.00
#
_symmetry.space_group_name_H-M   'P 1'
#
loop_
_entity.id
_entity.type
_entity.pdbx_description
1 polymer ?
#
loop_
_entity_poly.entity_id
_entity_poly.type
_entity_poly.pdbx_seq_one_letter_code
_entity_poly.pdbx_strand_id
1 'polypeptide(L)'
;DFLGNPYILTQFVAFGIFMIAVQAELGQTPFDMPIAESELVTGYITEYSGLRFLLFFIGEFASAGAFAAVAATLFLGGWTVPAAWTDLNSNWFNLLGPLIMLGKMMLLGGLIFFVRFTFPRFREDQLQKLAWTVLIPISLVNILATTVLKVAF
;
A
#
# COMPACT_ATOMS: atom_id res chain seq x y z
N ASP A 1 -2.28 20.16 17.86
CA ASP A 1 -2.37 19.15 16.79
C ASP A 1 -3.04 17.86 17.24
N PHE A 2 -4.38 17.83 17.23
CA PHE A 2 -5.17 16.75 17.85
C PHE A 2 -4.98 15.36 17.20
N LEU A 3 -4.44 15.30 15.98
CA LEU A 3 -4.27 14.06 15.20
C LEU A 3 -2.82 13.71 14.86
N GLY A 4 -1.83 14.55 15.20
CA GLY A 4 -0.44 14.33 14.77
C GLY A 4 -0.33 14.24 13.24
N ASN A 5 -0.84 15.27 12.55
CA ASN A 5 -0.93 15.44 11.09
C ASN A 5 -0.59 14.21 10.22
N PRO A 6 -1.45 13.17 10.21
CA PRO A 6 -1.27 12.05 9.31
C PRO A 6 -1.44 12.58 7.89
N TYR A 7 -0.48 12.29 7.01
CA TYR A 7 -0.52 12.73 5.61
C TYR A 7 -1.75 12.18 4.86
N ILE A 8 -2.52 11.25 5.44
CA ILE A 8 -3.85 10.87 4.94
C ILE A 8 -4.82 12.06 4.88
N LEU A 9 -4.79 12.96 5.87
CA LEU A 9 -5.75 14.06 5.93
C LEU A 9 -5.36 15.21 4.99
N THR A 10 -4.06 15.43 4.80
CA THR A 10 -3.54 16.49 3.93
C THR A 10 -3.33 16.04 2.49
N GLN A 11 -3.01 14.77 2.26
CA GLN A 11 -2.72 14.18 0.96
C GLN A 11 -3.51 12.89 0.72
N PHE A 12 -4.83 12.95 0.90
CA PHE A 12 -5.72 11.82 0.61
C PHE A 12 -5.59 11.30 -0.84
N VAL A 13 -5.38 12.22 -1.80
CA VAL A 13 -5.19 11.87 -3.22
C VAL A 13 -3.89 11.07 -3.42
N ALA A 14 -2.80 11.45 -2.76
CA ALA A 14 -1.54 10.71 -2.84
C ALA A 14 -1.68 9.30 -2.24
N PHE A 15 -2.39 9.19 -1.11
CA PHE A 15 -2.66 7.90 -0.48
C PHE A 15 -3.45 6.97 -1.39
N GLY A 16 -4.52 7.47 -2.03
CA GLY A 16 -5.31 6.68 -2.97
C GLY A 16 -4.48 6.17 -4.15
N ILE A 17 -3.67 7.04 -4.76
CA ILE A 17 -2.77 6.65 -5.85
C ILE A 17 -1.75 5.61 -5.38
N PHE A 18 -1.16 5.81 -4.20
CA PHE A 18 -0.19 4.88 -3.62
C PHE A 18 -0.81 3.49 -3.40
N MET A 19 -2.01 3.41 -2.83
CA MET A 19 -2.69 2.12 -2.60
C MET A 19 -3.02 1.40 -3.92
N ILE A 20 -3.45 2.13 -4.95
CA ILE A 20 -3.71 1.54 -6.27
C ILE A 20 -2.40 1.04 -6.91
N ALA A 21 -1.31 1.82 -6.81
CA ALA A 21 -0.01 1.44 -7.33
C ALA A 21 0.57 0.20 -6.62
N VAL A 22 0.45 0.11 -5.29
CA VAL A 22 0.84 -1.07 -4.52
C VAL A 22 0.06 -2.30 -4.95
N GLN A 23 -1.25 -2.16 -5.18
CA GLN A 23 -2.07 -3.28 -5.64
C GLN A 23 -1.64 -3.78 -7.03
N ALA A 24 -1.22 -2.88 -7.92
CA ALA A 24 -0.71 -3.23 -9.25
C ALA A 24 0.68 -3.89 -9.17
N GLU A 25 1.58 -3.39 -8.33
CA GLU A 25 2.94 -3.93 -8.17
C GLU A 25 2.95 -5.34 -7.54
N LEU A 26 1.99 -5.63 -6.67
CA LEU A 26 1.87 -6.95 -6.04
C LEU A 26 1.53 -8.06 -7.04
N GLY A 27 0.99 -7.72 -8.22
CA GLY A 27 0.61 -8.71 -9.22
C GLY A 27 -0.47 -9.69 -8.72
N GLN A 28 -1.25 -9.31 -7.70
CA GLN A 28 -2.35 -10.11 -7.16
C GLN A 28 -3.68 -9.66 -7.77
N THR A 29 -4.66 -10.58 -7.80
CA THR A 29 -6.07 -10.28 -8.16
C THR A 29 -6.50 -9.01 -7.44
N PRO A 30 -6.95 -7.94 -8.13
CA PRO A 30 -7.49 -7.89 -9.50
C PRO A 30 -6.50 -7.58 -10.64
N PHE A 31 -5.21 -7.38 -10.35
CA PHE A 31 -4.15 -7.04 -11.31
C PHE A 31 -3.14 -8.19 -11.51
N ASP A 32 -3.62 -9.42 -11.68
CA ASP A 32 -2.83 -10.67 -11.74
C ASP A 32 -2.36 -11.08 -13.15
N MET A 33 -2.29 -10.14 -14.09
CA MET A 33 -2.15 -10.48 -15.51
C MET A 33 -0.80 -11.00 -16.00
N PRO A 34 0.35 -10.62 -15.43
CA PRO A 34 1.62 -11.27 -15.73
C PRO A 34 1.62 -12.79 -15.43
N ILE A 35 0.74 -13.23 -14.54
CA ILE A 35 0.52 -14.65 -14.20
C ILE A 35 -0.60 -15.24 -15.07
N ALA A 36 -1.51 -14.42 -15.59
CA ALA A 36 -2.71 -14.83 -16.31
C ALA A 36 -2.55 -14.98 -17.83
N GLU A 37 -1.49 -14.51 -18.48
CA GLU A 37 -1.27 -14.74 -19.92
C GLU A 37 -1.00 -16.23 -20.29
N SER A 38 -1.11 -17.17 -19.35
CA SER A 38 -1.07 -18.62 -19.58
C SER A 38 -2.18 -19.36 -18.81
N GLU A 39 -3.44 -19.07 -19.13
CA GLU A 39 -4.67 -19.42 -18.40
C GLU A 39 -4.92 -20.89 -17.90
N LEU A 40 -3.95 -21.83 -17.89
CA LEU A 40 -4.09 -23.14 -17.20
C LEU A 40 -2.86 -23.64 -16.42
N VAL A 41 -1.73 -22.93 -16.39
CA VAL A 41 -0.48 -23.44 -15.79
C VAL A 41 0.28 -22.28 -15.12
N THR A 42 -0.21 -21.78 -13.97
CA THR A 42 0.37 -20.80 -13.00
C THR A 42 1.67 -20.05 -13.40
N GLY A 43 1.73 -19.48 -14.60
CA GLY A 43 2.87 -18.81 -15.20
C GLY A 43 4.24 -19.48 -14.95
N TYR A 44 5.23 -18.65 -14.61
CA TYR A 44 6.59 -19.08 -14.30
C TYR A 44 6.71 -19.96 -13.04
N ILE A 45 5.68 -19.99 -12.19
CA ILE A 45 5.74 -20.68 -10.89
C ILE A 45 5.63 -22.20 -11.08
N THR A 46 5.08 -22.67 -12.21
CA THR A 46 4.87 -24.10 -12.47
C THR A 46 6.14 -24.89 -12.75
N GLU A 47 7.22 -24.21 -13.12
CA GLU A 47 8.52 -24.84 -13.33
C GLU A 47 9.24 -25.14 -12.01
N TYR A 48 8.74 -24.61 -10.89
CA TYR A 48 9.37 -24.72 -9.57
C TYR A 48 8.56 -25.62 -8.62
N SER A 49 9.22 -26.57 -7.97
CA SER A 49 8.60 -27.45 -6.98
C SER A 49 9.22 -27.29 -5.58
N GLY A 50 8.46 -27.67 -4.55
CA GLY A 50 8.91 -27.73 -3.16
C GLY A 50 9.36 -26.38 -2.60
N LEU A 51 10.65 -26.29 -2.19
CA LEU A 51 11.20 -25.11 -1.53
C LEU A 51 11.27 -23.88 -2.45
N ARG A 52 11.55 -24.09 -3.75
CA ARG A 52 11.67 -22.99 -4.70
C ARG A 52 10.32 -22.29 -4.92
N PHE A 53 9.25 -23.07 -5.05
CA PHE A 53 7.88 -22.56 -5.06
C PHE A 53 7.57 -21.76 -3.78
N LEU A 54 7.91 -22.30 -2.62
CA LEU A 54 7.65 -21.66 -1.33
C LEU A 54 8.36 -20.31 -1.19
N LEU A 55 9.58 -20.17 -1.72
CA LEU A 55 10.30 -18.88 -1.70
C LEU A 55 9.58 -17.81 -2.52
N PHE A 56 9.03 -18.15 -3.69
CA PHE A 56 8.22 -17.21 -4.48
C PHE A 56 6.95 -16.83 -3.74
N PHE A 57 6.25 -17.81 -3.16
CA PHE A 57 5.03 -17.56 -2.39
C PHE A 57 5.30 -16.66 -1.18
N ILE A 58 6.29 -16.99 -0.34
CA ILE A 58 6.63 -16.15 0.82
C ILE A 58 7.08 -14.76 0.36
N GLY A 59 7.83 -14.63 -0.73
CA GLY A 59 8.25 -13.34 -1.29
C GLY A 59 7.07 -12.44 -1.64
N GLU A 60 6.04 -12.98 -2.27
CA GLU A 60 4.83 -12.24 -2.66
C GLU A 60 3.99 -11.80 -1.45
N PHE A 61 3.86 -12.64 -0.42
CA PHE A 61 3.18 -12.26 0.82
C PHE A 61 4.03 -11.30 1.67
N ALA A 62 5.35 -11.44 1.63
CA ALA A 62 6.27 -10.55 2.32
C ALA A 62 6.29 -9.16 1.68
N SER A 63 6.20 -9.06 0.35
CA SER A 63 6.12 -7.77 -0.35
C SER A 63 4.82 -7.03 -0.01
N ALA A 64 3.68 -7.74 0.11
CA ALA A 64 2.42 -7.14 0.59
C ALA A 64 2.56 -6.57 2.00
N GLY A 65 3.24 -7.29 2.89
CA GLY A 65 3.58 -6.80 4.22
C GLY A 65 4.51 -5.58 4.19
N ALA A 66 5.55 -5.60 3.35
CA ALA A 66 6.49 -4.49 3.21
C ALA A 66 5.80 -3.22 2.70
N PHE A 67 4.94 -3.32 1.69
CA PHE A 67 4.19 -2.16 1.19
C PHE A 67 3.17 -1.64 2.21
N ALA A 68 2.52 -2.51 2.97
CA ALA A 68 1.66 -2.10 4.09
C ALA A 68 2.45 -1.35 5.17
N ALA A 69 3.70 -1.76 5.46
CA ALA A 69 4.58 -1.06 6.39
C ALA A 69 5.02 0.32 5.85
N VAL A 70 5.31 0.43 4.56
CA VAL A 70 5.63 1.72 3.90
C VAL A 70 4.41 2.64 3.92
N ALA A 71 3.21 2.16 3.58
CA ALA A 71 2.00 2.96 3.68
C ALA A 71 1.71 3.40 5.12
N ALA A 72 1.90 2.50 6.10
CA ALA A 72 1.68 2.83 7.51
C ALA A 72 2.63 3.93 8.00
N THR A 73 3.89 3.90 7.59
CA THR A 73 4.89 4.90 7.99
C THR A 73 4.66 6.24 7.29
N LEU A 74 4.46 6.23 5.97
CA LEU A 74 4.32 7.46 5.17
C LEU A 74 2.98 8.18 5.40
N PHE A 75 1.87 7.45 5.49
CA PHE A 75 0.53 8.04 5.44
C PHE A 75 -0.19 8.05 6.80
N LEU A 76 -0.03 6.98 7.60
CA LEU A 76 -0.67 6.85 8.93
C LEU A 76 0.21 7.35 10.09
N GLY A 77 1.37 7.94 9.82
CA GLY A 77 2.28 8.47 10.84
C GLY A 77 3.07 7.40 11.61
N GLY A 78 3.12 6.15 11.13
CA GLY A 78 3.92 5.08 11.71
C GLY A 78 3.57 4.80 13.18
N TRP A 79 4.55 4.94 14.06
CA TRP A 79 4.46 4.77 15.52
C TRP A 79 3.82 5.95 16.28
N THR A 80 3.47 7.05 15.61
CA THR A 80 2.87 8.18 16.31
C THR A 80 1.42 7.89 16.72
N VAL A 81 1.09 8.32 17.92
CA VAL A 81 -0.24 8.26 18.52
C VAL A 81 -0.81 9.67 18.52
N PRO A 82 -2.12 9.88 18.27
CA PRO A 82 -2.74 11.20 18.37
C PRO A 82 -2.37 11.92 19.67
N ALA A 83 -2.15 13.24 19.61
CA ALA A 83 -1.70 14.06 20.75
C ALA A 83 -2.63 14.01 21.99
N ALA A 84 -3.82 13.43 21.87
CA ALA A 84 -4.69 13.15 23.00
C ALA A 84 -4.17 12.03 23.93
N TRP A 85 -3.21 11.21 23.48
CA TRP A 85 -2.65 10.07 24.23
C TRP A 85 -1.17 10.25 24.58
N THR A 86 -0.60 11.44 24.35
CA THR A 86 0.84 11.72 24.56
C THR A 86 1.24 11.86 26.03
N ASP A 87 0.28 11.90 26.96
CA ASP A 87 0.55 11.90 28.41
C ASP A 87 0.80 10.48 28.99
N LEU A 88 0.85 9.45 28.15
CA LEU A 88 1.24 8.11 28.58
C LEU A 88 2.76 8.07 28.84
N ASN A 89 3.13 7.66 30.07
CA ASN A 89 4.50 7.42 30.54
C ASN A 89 5.45 6.91 29.44
N SER A 90 6.64 7.49 29.34
CA SER A 90 7.68 7.19 28.32
C SER A 90 8.00 5.69 28.16
N ASN A 91 7.89 4.90 29.24
CA ASN A 91 8.08 3.45 29.19
C ASN A 91 6.94 2.69 28.49
N TRP A 92 5.69 3.15 28.61
CA TRP A 92 4.54 2.54 27.95
C TRP A 92 4.52 2.83 26.44
N PHE A 93 5.04 3.99 26.03
CA PHE A 93 5.14 4.36 24.63
C PHE A 93 6.08 3.43 23.83
N ASN A 94 7.17 2.96 24.43
CA ASN A 94 8.12 2.04 23.80
C ASN A 94 7.51 0.67 23.47
N LEU A 95 6.52 0.21 24.25
CA LEU A 95 5.81 -1.05 24.00
C LEU A 95 4.58 -0.85 23.09
N LEU A 96 3.83 0.25 23.30
CA LEU A 96 2.63 0.54 22.52
C LEU A 96 2.93 1.04 21.10
N GLY A 97 4.02 1.76 20.88
CA GLY A 97 4.39 2.29 19.57
C GLY A 97 4.52 1.21 18.49
N PRO A 98 5.32 0.15 18.70
CA PRO A 98 5.44 -0.97 17.77
C PRO A 98 4.11 -1.73 17.57
N LEU A 99 3.33 -1.91 18.64
CA LEU A 99 2.02 -2.57 18.55
C LEU A 99 1.02 -1.78 17.69
N ILE A 100 1.03 -0.46 17.80
CA ILE A 100 0.18 0.43 16.99
C ILE A 100 0.63 0.42 15.54
N MET A 101 1.94 0.42 15.29
CA MET A 101 2.49 0.30 13.93
C MET A 101 2.07 -1.03 13.30
N LEU A 102 2.16 -2.14 14.05
CA LEU A 102 1.66 -3.44 13.60
C LEU A 102 0.14 -3.41 13.34
N GLY A 103 -0.64 -2.78 14.21
CA GLY A 103 -2.08 -2.60 14.00
C GLY A 103 -2.42 -1.83 12.71
N LYS A 104 -1.72 -0.72 12.45
CA LYS A 104 -1.85 0.07 11.22
C LYS A 104 -1.45 -0.73 9.98
N MET A 105 -0.35 -1.48 10.07
CA MET A 105 0.12 -2.38 9.01
C MET A 105 -0.91 -3.48 8.72
N MET A 106 -1.49 -4.10 9.76
CA MET A 106 -2.53 -5.12 9.61
C MET A 106 -3.82 -4.54 9.03
N LEU A 107 -4.20 -3.32 9.38
CA LEU A 107 -5.35 -2.63 8.78
C LEU A 107 -5.12 -2.41 7.28
N LEU A 108 -3.96 -1.85 6.90
CA LEU A 108 -3.65 -1.59 5.49
C LEU A 108 -3.45 -2.88 4.69
N GLY A 109 -2.77 -3.88 5.27
CA GLY A 109 -2.67 -5.22 4.68
C GLY A 109 -4.05 -5.85 4.50
N GLY A 110 -4.92 -5.72 5.51
CA GLY A 110 -6.33 -6.12 5.42
C GLY A 110 -7.08 -5.40 4.31
N LEU A 111 -6.80 -4.11 4.06
CA LEU A 111 -7.39 -3.35 2.95
C LEU A 111 -6.90 -3.86 1.59
N ILE A 112 -5.61 -4.18 1.45
CA ILE A 112 -5.05 -4.82 0.24
C ILE A 112 -5.77 -6.15 -0.04
N PHE A 113 -5.91 -7.01 0.97
CA PHE A 113 -6.65 -8.27 0.83
C PHE A 113 -8.15 -8.07 0.60
N PHE A 114 -8.76 -7.01 1.16
CA PHE A 114 -10.16 -6.70 0.94
C PHE A 114 -10.45 -6.31 -0.51
N VAL A 115 -9.58 -5.48 -1.11
CA VAL A 115 -9.66 -5.11 -2.54
C VAL A 115 -9.60 -6.35 -3.43
N ARG A 116 -8.75 -7.31 -3.09
CA ARG A 116 -8.64 -8.60 -3.77
C ARG A 116 -9.96 -9.38 -3.85
N PHE A 117 -10.78 -9.34 -2.80
CA PHE A 117 -12.09 -10.04 -2.80
C PHE A 117 -13.23 -9.20 -3.40
N THR A 118 -13.06 -7.88 -3.48
CA THR A 118 -14.14 -6.96 -3.85
C THR A 118 -14.21 -6.71 -5.34
N PHE A 119 -13.07 -6.63 -6.03
CA PHE A 119 -13.01 -6.22 -7.43
C PHE A 119 -12.85 -7.41 -8.39
N PRO A 120 -13.54 -7.38 -9.54
CA PRO A 120 -13.27 -8.34 -10.62
C PRO A 120 -11.89 -8.07 -11.22
N ARG A 121 -11.35 -9.09 -11.90
CA ARG A 121 -10.08 -8.99 -12.62
C ARG A 121 -10.13 -7.93 -13.72
N PHE A 122 -9.09 -7.12 -13.81
CA PHE A 122 -8.92 -6.14 -14.90
C PHE A 122 -8.10 -6.71 -16.04
N ARG A 123 -8.27 -6.16 -17.25
CA ARG A 123 -7.43 -6.45 -18.42
C ARG A 123 -6.16 -5.57 -18.43
N GLU A 124 -5.06 -6.05 -19.01
CA GLU A 124 -3.72 -5.42 -18.91
C GLU A 124 -3.74 -4.12 -19.69
N ASP A 125 -4.39 -4.13 -20.85
CA ASP A 125 -4.67 -2.93 -21.64
C ASP A 125 -5.43 -1.87 -20.83
N GLN A 126 -6.37 -2.28 -19.95
CA GLN A 126 -7.12 -1.36 -19.10
C GLN A 126 -6.28 -0.86 -17.93
N LEU A 127 -5.46 -1.73 -17.35
CA LEU A 127 -4.52 -1.39 -16.28
C LEU A 127 -3.48 -0.38 -16.78
N GLN A 128 -2.82 -0.66 -17.90
CA GLN A 128 -1.86 0.26 -18.51
C GLN A 128 -2.51 1.58 -18.89
N LYS A 129 -3.71 1.55 -19.47
CA LYS A 129 -4.45 2.79 -19.76
C LYS A 129 -4.73 3.57 -18.47
N LEU A 130 -5.18 2.94 -17.40
CA LEU A 130 -5.42 3.59 -16.12
C LEU A 130 -4.15 4.18 -15.51
N ALA A 131 -3.04 3.43 -15.53
CA ALA A 131 -1.75 3.88 -15.03
C ALA A 131 -1.24 5.12 -15.80
N TRP A 132 -1.19 5.03 -17.12
CA TRP A 132 -0.61 6.08 -17.97
C TRP A 132 -1.51 7.29 -18.17
N THR A 133 -2.83 7.11 -18.32
CA THR A 133 -3.73 8.21 -18.64
C THR A 133 -4.37 8.86 -17.42
N VAL A 134 -4.41 8.17 -16.27
CA VAL A 134 -5.09 8.67 -15.06
C VAL A 134 -4.12 8.83 -13.90
N LEU A 135 -3.42 7.77 -13.48
CA LEU A 135 -2.59 7.82 -12.27
C LEU A 135 -1.38 8.75 -12.40
N ILE A 136 -0.63 8.65 -13.50
CA ILE A 136 0.56 9.47 -13.71
C ILE A 136 0.19 10.98 -13.76
N PRO A 137 -0.76 11.44 -14.60
CA PRO A 137 -1.11 12.86 -14.64
C PRO A 137 -1.62 13.40 -13.30
N ILE A 138 -2.47 12.65 -12.59
CA ILE A 138 -2.98 13.08 -11.29
C ILE A 138 -1.86 13.16 -10.25
N SER A 139 -0.91 12.20 -10.26
CA SER A 139 0.24 12.24 -9.35
C SER A 139 1.12 13.47 -9.57
N LEU A 140 1.36 13.86 -10.82
CA LEU A 140 2.14 15.05 -11.16
C LEU A 140 1.44 16.34 -10.72
N VAL A 141 0.13 16.45 -10.96
CA VAL A 141 -0.68 17.59 -10.51
C VAL A 141 -0.67 17.69 -8.98
N ASN A 142 -0.78 16.57 -8.28
CA ASN A 142 -0.76 16.55 -6.82
C ASN A 142 0.60 16.97 -6.24
N ILE A 143 1.70 16.55 -6.87
CA ILE A 143 3.05 17.00 -6.49
C ILE A 143 3.18 18.51 -6.69
N LEU A 144 2.79 19.03 -7.87
CA LEU A 144 2.83 20.46 -8.16
C LEU A 144 1.98 21.27 -7.18
N ALA A 145 0.75 20.82 -6.91
CA ALA A 145 -0.13 21.47 -5.94
C ALA A 145 0.50 21.51 -4.54
N THR A 146 1.11 20.41 -4.11
CA THR A 146 1.82 20.34 -2.82
C THR A 146 3.00 21.32 -2.79
N THR A 147 3.79 21.41 -3.88
CA THR A 147 4.91 22.34 -3.97
C THR A 147 4.44 23.78 -3.88
N VAL A 148 3.39 24.16 -4.62
CA VAL A 148 2.85 25.53 -4.60
C VAL A 148 2.33 25.88 -3.21
N LEU A 149 1.55 25.01 -2.58
CA LEU A 149 1.01 25.27 -1.25
C LEU A 149 2.09 25.42 -0.18
N LYS A 150 3.19 24.66 -0.28
CA LYS A 150 4.31 24.73 0.67
C LYS A 150 5.23 25.95 0.46
N VAL A 151 5.25 26.53 -0.74
CA VAL A 151 6.09 27.70 -1.06
C VAL A 151 5.32 29.01 -0.86
N ALA A 152 4.02 29.00 -1.14
CA ALA A 152 3.16 30.20 -1.03
C ALA A 152 2.70 30.50 0.40
N PHE A 153 2.64 29.48 1.27
CA PHE A 153 2.25 29.57 2.67
C PHE A 153 3.35 29.01 3.57
#